data_AF-A0A3A1P2X3-F1
#
_entry.id   AF-A0A3A1P2X3-F1
#
_cell.length_a   1.000
_cell.length_b   1.000
_cell.length_c   1.000
_cell.angle_alpha   90.00
_cell.angle_beta   90.00
_cell.angle_gamma   90.00
#
_symmetry.space_group_name_H-M   'P 1'
#
loop_
_entity.id
_entity.type
_entity.pdbx_description
1 polymer ?
#
loop_
_entity_poly.entity_id
_entity_poly.type
_entity_poly.pdbx_seq_one_letter_code
_entity_poly.pdbx_strand_id
1 'polypeptide(L)'
;MTMCAARDYEEADAALNAQWSQTADVMRARDRDLDRVYDDRPGYFETLLAAQRAWLTYRDKHCASAGYRYRGGSMEPMIVSGCKTRLTEQRTRELADLIEAL
;
A
#
# COMPACT_ATOMS: atom_id res chain seq x y z
N MET A 1 7.74 22.97 -7.56
CA MET A 1 7.45 21.74 -8.33
C MET A 1 7.61 20.48 -7.48
N THR A 2 8.80 20.18 -6.92
CA THR A 2 9.00 19.03 -5.99
C THR A 2 8.06 19.03 -4.79
N MET A 3 7.77 20.20 -4.24
CA MET A 3 6.89 20.36 -3.06
C MET A 3 5.42 20.00 -3.34
N CYS A 4 4.95 20.13 -4.58
CA CYS A 4 3.61 19.66 -4.96
C CYS A 4 3.58 18.12 -4.99
N ALA A 5 4.57 17.50 -5.65
CA ALA A 5 4.68 16.04 -5.72
C ALA A 5 4.82 15.38 -4.33
N ALA A 6 5.48 16.04 -3.36
CA ALA A 6 5.54 15.55 -1.98
C ALA A 6 4.16 15.57 -1.30
N ARG A 7 3.40 16.66 -1.45
CA ARG A 7 2.04 16.77 -0.92
C ARG A 7 1.09 15.76 -1.55
N ASP A 8 1.17 15.58 -2.87
CA ASP A 8 0.35 14.58 -3.57
C ASP A 8 0.59 13.17 -3.01
N TYR A 9 1.84 12.85 -2.67
CA TYR A 9 2.16 11.58 -2.02
C TYR A 9 1.62 11.49 -0.59
N GLU A 10 1.70 12.56 0.21
CA GLU A 10 1.14 12.61 1.55
C GLU A 10 -0.39 12.40 1.55
N GLU A 11 -1.09 13.03 0.61
CA GLU A 11 -2.54 12.86 0.42
C GLU A 11 -2.89 11.42 0.02
N ALA A 12 -2.15 10.84 -0.94
CA ALA A 12 -2.34 9.45 -1.33
C ALA A 12 -2.06 8.47 -0.18
N ASP A 13 -1.01 8.71 0.62
CA ASP A 13 -0.67 7.86 1.77
C ASP A 13 -1.74 7.96 2.87
N ALA A 14 -2.29 9.15 3.12
CA ALA A 14 -3.43 9.31 4.02
C ALA A 14 -4.66 8.50 3.56
N ALA A 15 -4.98 8.55 2.26
CA ALA A 15 -6.07 7.76 1.68
C ALA A 15 -5.83 6.25 1.79
N LEU A 16 -4.60 5.79 1.54
CA LEU A 16 -4.22 4.39 1.73
C LEU A 16 -4.40 3.94 3.17
N ASN A 17 -3.96 4.74 4.16
CA ASN A 17 -4.10 4.39 5.57
C ASN A 17 -5.57 4.34 6.01
N ALA A 18 -6.41 5.25 5.51
CA ALA A 18 -7.85 5.22 5.75
C ALA A 18 -8.50 3.95 5.18
N GLN A 19 -8.14 3.56 3.95
CA GLN A 19 -8.63 2.32 3.34
C GLN A 19 -8.08 1.08 4.06
N TRP A 20 -6.81 1.08 4.45
CA TRP A 20 -6.17 0.00 5.19
C TRP A 20 -6.94 -0.33 6.47
N SER A 21 -7.35 0.67 7.24
CA SER A 21 -8.13 0.44 8.47
C SER A 21 -9.43 -0.30 8.17
N GLN A 22 -10.18 0.14 7.16
CA GLN A 22 -11.44 -0.48 6.75
C GLN A 22 -11.24 -1.93 6.31
N THR A 23 -10.28 -2.16 5.40
CA THR A 23 -9.99 -3.50 4.89
C THR A 23 -9.48 -4.42 6.00
N ALA A 24 -8.62 -3.92 6.89
CA ALA A 24 -8.09 -4.67 8.04
C ALA A 24 -9.20 -5.13 8.99
N ASP A 25 -10.16 -4.26 9.29
CA ASP A 25 -11.29 -4.59 10.16
C ASP A 25 -12.17 -5.69 9.56
N VAL A 26 -12.43 -5.64 8.24
CA VAL A 26 -13.14 -6.71 7.52
C VAL A 26 -12.36 -8.01 7.55
N MET A 27 -11.04 -8.01 7.31
CA MET A 27 -10.25 -9.24 7.37
C MET A 27 -10.22 -9.84 8.78
N ARG A 28 -10.14 -9.01 9.83
CA ARG A 28 -10.23 -9.49 11.22
C ARG A 28 -11.61 -10.06 11.54
N ALA A 29 -12.68 -9.49 10.98
CA ALA A 29 -14.02 -10.04 11.13
C ALA A 29 -14.11 -11.43 10.47
N ARG A 30 -13.64 -11.57 9.23
CA ARG A 30 -13.58 -12.87 8.52
C ARG A 30 -12.77 -13.91 9.28
N ASP A 31 -11.69 -13.51 9.94
CA ASP A 31 -10.86 -14.41 10.75
C ASP A 31 -11.60 -15.02 11.96
N ARG A 32 -12.66 -14.37 12.47
CA ARG A 32 -13.48 -14.91 13.57
C ARG A 32 -14.36 -16.07 13.13
N ASP A 33 -14.70 -16.12 11.84
CA ASP A 33 -15.59 -17.12 11.26
C ASP A 33 -14.82 -18.32 10.66
N LEU A 34 -13.48 -18.30 10.73
CA LEU A 34 -12.64 -19.40 10.25
C LEU A 34 -12.74 -20.63 11.16
N ASP A 35 -13.15 -21.76 10.58
CA ASP A 35 -12.95 -23.07 11.22
C ASP A 35 -11.47 -23.46 11.15
N ARG A 36 -10.83 -23.57 12.31
CA ARG A 36 -9.41 -23.91 12.47
C ARG A 36 -9.17 -25.34 12.92
N VAL A 37 -10.21 -26.19 12.99
CA VAL A 37 -10.07 -27.56 13.49
C VAL A 37 -9.07 -28.37 12.64
N TYR A 38 -8.99 -28.08 11.34
CA TYR A 38 -8.08 -28.76 10.40
C TYR A 38 -7.24 -27.80 9.56
N ASP A 39 -7.12 -26.53 9.96
CA ASP A 39 -6.37 -25.50 9.23
C ASP A 39 -5.50 -24.67 10.18
N ASP A 40 -4.18 -24.79 10.03
CA ASP A 40 -3.16 -24.11 10.82
C ASP A 40 -2.54 -22.91 10.09
N ARG A 41 -3.03 -22.58 8.89
CA ARG A 41 -2.50 -21.47 8.09
C ARG A 41 -2.88 -20.11 8.69
N PRO A 42 -2.11 -19.05 8.37
CA PRO A 42 -2.47 -17.68 8.73
C PRO A 42 -3.86 -17.28 8.21
N GLY A 43 -4.56 -16.49 9.02
CA GLY A 43 -5.85 -15.92 8.62
C GLY A 43 -5.73 -14.86 7.53
N TYR A 44 -6.89 -14.32 7.12
CA TYR A 44 -7.02 -13.21 6.19
C TYR A 44 -6.21 -11.99 6.65
N PHE A 45 -6.32 -11.57 7.91
CA PHE A 45 -5.64 -10.36 8.37
C PHE A 45 -4.13 -10.52 8.38
N GLU A 46 -3.62 -11.64 8.91
CA GLU A 46 -2.19 -11.89 8.99
C GLU A 46 -1.56 -11.97 7.60
N THR A 47 -2.21 -12.69 6.68
CA THR A 47 -1.77 -12.80 5.28
C THR A 47 -1.76 -11.43 4.59
N LEU A 48 -2.83 -10.64 4.76
CA LEU A 48 -2.92 -9.30 4.19
C LEU A 48 -1.88 -8.33 4.79
N LEU A 49 -1.63 -8.40 6.10
CA LEU A 49 -0.60 -7.60 6.76
C LEU A 49 0.80 -7.91 6.23
N ALA A 50 1.12 -9.19 6.03
CA ALA A 50 2.37 -9.61 5.41
C ALA A 50 2.49 -9.04 3.99
N ALA A 51 1.42 -9.16 3.18
CA ALA A 51 1.38 -8.60 1.83
C ALA A 51 1.57 -7.07 1.81
N GLN A 52 0.93 -6.34 2.73
CA GLN A 52 1.05 -4.88 2.82
C GLN A 52 2.48 -4.44 3.17
N ARG A 53 3.16 -5.14 4.09
CA ARG A 53 4.57 -4.86 4.44
C ARG A 53 5.53 -5.15 3.28
N ALA A 54 5.31 -6.25 2.57
CA ALA A 54 6.06 -6.56 1.36
C ALA A 54 5.84 -5.49 0.28
N TRP A 55 4.60 -5.04 0.11
CA TRP A 55 4.26 -3.97 -0.82
C TRP A 55 4.94 -2.63 -0.48
N LEU A 56 5.02 -2.23 0.79
CA LEU A 56 5.76 -1.02 1.21
C LEU A 56 7.24 -1.11 0.79
N THR A 57 7.87 -2.27 1.01
CA THR A 57 9.25 -2.51 0.60
C THR A 57 9.39 -2.41 -0.92
N TYR A 58 8.50 -3.04 -1.66
CA TYR A 58 8.46 -2.95 -3.12
C TYR A 58 8.33 -1.50 -3.60
N ARG A 59 7.32 -0.76 -3.10
CA ARG A 59 7.06 0.65 -3.45
C ARG A 59 8.31 1.48 -3.28
N ASP A 60 8.94 1.39 -2.10
CA ASP A 60 10.07 2.25 -1.77
C ASP A 60 11.31 1.93 -2.61
N LYS A 61 11.63 0.64 -2.83
CA LYS A 61 12.77 0.21 -3.66
C LYS A 61 12.53 0.47 -5.14
N HIS A 62 11.33 0.18 -5.63
CA HIS A 62 10.95 0.45 -7.02
C HIS A 62 11.01 1.95 -7.32
N CYS A 63 10.41 2.80 -6.47
CA CYS A 63 10.40 4.23 -6.72
C CYS A 63 11.77 4.90 -6.57
N ALA A 64 12.62 4.42 -5.65
CA ALA A 64 14.03 4.83 -5.62
C ALA A 64 14.73 4.51 -6.95
N SER A 65 14.53 3.29 -7.48
CA SER A 65 15.13 2.89 -8.77
C SER A 65 14.65 3.76 -9.95
N ALA A 66 13.37 4.16 -9.96
CA ALA A 66 12.82 5.06 -10.98
C ALA A 66 13.48 6.46 -10.95
N GLY A 67 13.82 6.95 -9.77
CA GLY A 67 14.51 8.23 -9.59
C GLY A 67 15.97 8.24 -10.03
N TYR A 68 16.62 7.07 -10.14
CA TYR A 68 18.08 6.99 -10.35
C TYR A 68 18.56 7.57 -11.68
N ARG A 69 17.68 7.70 -12.68
CA ARG A 69 18.00 8.44 -13.91
C ARG A 69 18.42 9.89 -13.63
N TYR A 70 17.97 10.46 -12.51
CA TYR A 70 18.20 11.84 -12.10
C TYR A 70 19.02 11.95 -10.82
N ARG A 71 19.76 10.88 -10.46
CA ARG A 71 20.44 10.75 -9.17
C ARG A 71 21.31 11.98 -8.84
N GLY A 72 21.10 12.56 -7.67
CA GLY A 72 21.82 13.74 -7.18
C GLY A 72 21.31 15.08 -7.74
N GLY A 73 20.35 15.06 -8.65
CA GLY A 73 19.71 16.24 -9.22
C GLY A 73 18.39 16.59 -8.51
N SER A 74 17.92 17.82 -8.71
CA SER A 74 16.67 18.31 -8.13
C SER A 74 15.40 17.62 -8.65
N MET A 75 15.51 16.87 -9.76
CA MET A 75 14.40 16.08 -10.32
C MET A 75 14.20 14.73 -9.63
N GLU A 76 15.24 14.14 -9.02
CA GLU A 76 15.14 12.80 -8.40
C GLU A 76 14.01 12.73 -7.35
N PRO A 77 13.92 13.65 -6.37
CA PRO A 77 12.83 13.61 -5.38
C PRO A 77 11.43 13.73 -6.01
N MET A 78 11.30 14.54 -7.07
CA MET A 78 10.02 14.71 -7.78
C MET A 78 9.57 13.41 -8.44
N ILE A 79 10.49 12.69 -9.10
CA ILE A 79 10.21 11.42 -9.76
C ILE A 79 9.88 10.33 -8.72
N VAL A 80 10.64 10.28 -7.62
CA VAL A 80 10.39 9.33 -6.53
C VAL A 80 9.00 9.54 -5.93
N SER A 81 8.64 10.79 -5.60
CA SER A 81 7.32 11.10 -5.02
C SER A 81 6.18 10.77 -5.97
N GLY A 82 6.27 11.17 -7.25
CA GLY A 82 5.23 10.85 -8.23
C GLY A 82 5.05 9.34 -8.46
N CYS A 83 6.15 8.56 -8.44
CA CYS A 83 6.07 7.10 -8.47
C CYS A 83 5.32 6.54 -7.25
N LYS A 84 5.63 7.06 -6.05
CA LYS A 84 4.99 6.62 -4.82
C LYS A 84 3.49 6.94 -4.83
N THR A 85 3.09 8.14 -5.25
CA THR A 85 1.68 8.54 -5.40
C THR A 85 0.91 7.52 -6.25
N ARG A 86 1.37 7.25 -7.47
CA ARG A 86 0.71 6.31 -8.39
C ARG A 86 0.56 4.91 -7.80
N LEU A 87 1.62 4.36 -7.19
CA LEU A 87 1.56 3.03 -6.60
C LEU A 87 0.64 3.01 -5.38
N THR A 88 0.67 4.03 -4.55
CA THR A 88 -0.18 4.16 -3.37
C THR A 88 -1.66 4.21 -3.77
N GLU A 89 -2.04 5.03 -4.76
CA GLU A 89 -3.41 5.08 -5.28
C GLU A 89 -3.88 3.73 -5.85
N GLN A 90 -2.99 3.04 -6.58
CA GLN A 90 -3.29 1.70 -7.07
C GLN A 90 -3.55 0.73 -5.91
N ARG A 91 -2.69 0.74 -4.89
CA ARG A 91 -2.84 -0.14 -3.74
C ARG A 91 -4.11 0.17 -2.94
N THR A 92 -4.49 1.44 -2.82
CA THR A 92 -5.77 1.83 -2.21
C THR A 92 -6.95 1.16 -2.91
N ARG A 93 -6.97 1.15 -4.25
CA ARG A 93 -8.01 0.43 -5.02
C ARG A 93 -7.96 -1.07 -4.79
N GLU A 94 -6.78 -1.69 -4.87
CA GLU A 94 -6.62 -3.12 -4.59
C GLU A 94 -7.13 -3.50 -3.18
N LEU A 95 -6.95 -2.64 -2.17
CA LEU A 95 -7.45 -2.86 -0.81
C LEU A 95 -8.98 -2.69 -0.71
N ALA A 96 -9.56 -1.75 -1.46
CA ALA A 96 -11.00 -1.56 -1.54
C ALA A 96 -11.69 -2.75 -2.23
N ASP A 97 -11.13 -3.23 -3.34
CA ASP A 97 -11.67 -4.38 -4.09
C ASP A 97 -11.78 -5.65 -3.22
N LEU A 98 -10.89 -5.84 -2.23
CA LEU A 98 -10.94 -6.98 -1.30
C LEU A 98 -12.18 -7.01 -0.40
N ILE A 99 -12.86 -5.87 -0.23
CA ILE A 99 -14.05 -5.70 0.61
C ILE A 99 -15.31 -5.33 -0.17
N GLU A 100 -15.18 -4.84 -1.41
CA GLU A 100 -16.30 -4.51 -2.30
C GLU A 100 -16.81 -5.69 -3.13
N ALA A 101 -16.02 -6.76 -3.31
CA ALA A 101 -16.41 -7.92 -4.12
C ALA A 101 -17.44 -8.87 -3.44
N LEU A 102 -18.40 -8.32 -2.71
CA LEU A 102 -19.56 -9.01 -2.09
C LEU A 102 -20.87 -8.34 -2.49
#